data_AF-A0A3D2WKG9-F1
#
_entry.id   AF-A0A3D2WKG9-F1
#
_cell.length_a   1.000
_cell.length_b   1.000
_cell.length_c   1.000
_cell.angle_alpha   90.00
_cell.angle_beta   90.00
_cell.angle_gamma   90.00
#
_symmetry.space_group_name_H-M   'P 1'
#
loop_
_entity.id
_entity.type
_entity.pdbx_description
1 polymer ?
#
loop_
_entity_poly.entity_id
_entity_poly.type
_entity_poly.pdbx_seq_one_letter_code
_entity_poly.pdbx_strand_id
1 'polypeptide(L)' 'MSRAAILKQTFEQELNPQVIDLVDESHMHSGPALETHFKVTLVSEAF' A
#
# COMPACT_ATOMS: atom_id res chain seq x y z
N MET A 1 -2.01 10.18 -10.48
CA MET A 1 -1.67 8.80 -10.05
C MET A 1 -2.59 8.44 -8.90
N SER A 2 -3.00 7.17 -8.77
CA SER A 2 -3.79 6.71 -7.62
C SER A 2 -2.96 6.75 -6.34
N ARG A 3 -3.59 6.83 -5.16
CA ARG A 3 -2.87 6.79 -3.88
C ARG A 3 -2.16 5.46 -3.70
N ALA A 4 -2.76 4.35 -4.16
CA ALA A 4 -2.12 3.04 -4.17
C ALA A 4 -0.80 3.05 -4.96
N ALA A 5 -0.77 3.70 -6.13
CA ALA A 5 0.44 3.79 -6.95
C ALA A 5 1.54 4.60 -6.25
N ILE A 6 1.17 5.71 -5.61
CA ILE A 6 2.12 6.54 -4.85
C ILE A 6 2.69 5.75 -3.67
N LEU A 7 1.85 5.08 -2.88
CA LEU A 7 2.29 4.26 -1.75
C LEU A 7 3.24 3.16 -2.19
N LYS A 8 2.87 2.40 -3.24
CA LYS A 8 3.72 1.32 -3.78
C LYS A 8 5.08 1.86 -4.22
N GLN A 9 5.11 2.97 -4.94
CA GLN A 9 6.36 3.60 -5.37
C GLN A 9 7.22 4.05 -4.19
N THR A 10 6.62 4.68 -3.16
CA THR A 10 7.34 5.08 -1.96
C THR A 10 7.95 3.88 -1.24
N PHE A 11 7.19 2.79 -1.07
CA PHE A 11 7.74 1.57 -0.44
C PHE A 11 8.86 0.95 -1.27
N GLU A 12 8.73 0.91 -2.60
CA GLU A 12 9.78 0.39 -3.49
C GLU A 12 11.08 1.21 -3.40
N GLN A 13 10.97 2.53 -3.29
CA GLN A 13 12.13 3.43 -3.21
C GLN A 13 12.83 3.39 -1.85
N GLU A 14 12.06 3.39 -0.76
CA GLU A 14 12.61 3.56 0.59
C GLU A 14 12.97 2.24 1.27
N LEU A 15 12.25 1.15 0.95
CA LEU A 15 12.41 -0.12 1.65
C LEU A 15 12.99 -1.23 0.77
N ASN A 16 13.15 -1.02 -0.54
CA ASN A 16 13.65 -2.02 -1.49
C ASN A 16 13.10 -3.45 -1.23
N PRO A 17 11.76 -3.64 -1.16
CA PRO A 17 11.17 -4.91 -0.74
C PRO A 17 11.38 -6.00 -1.80
N GLN A 18 11.69 -7.22 -1.36
CA GLN A 18 11.70 -8.39 -2.26
C GLN A 18 10.28 -8.84 -2.62
N VAL A 19 9.31 -8.59 -1.73
CA VAL A 19 7.88 -8.87 -1.94
C VAL A 19 7.07 -7.70 -1.40
N ILE A 20 6.06 -7.24 -2.15
CA ILE A 20 5.10 -6.25 -1.70
C ILE A 20 3.69 -6.59 -2.20
N ASP A 21 2.74 -6.61 -1.28
CA ASP A 21 1.31 -6.71 -1.54
C ASP A 21 0.60 -5.50 -0.90
N LEU A 22 -0.17 -4.78 -1.69
CA LEU A 22 -0.89 -3.56 -1.30
C LEU A 22 -2.34 -3.67 -1.73
N VAL A 23 -3.24 -3.84 -0.77
CA VAL A 23 -4.67 -4.05 -1.00
C VAL A 23 -5.45 -2.84 -0.50
N ASP A 24 -6.26 -2.23 -1.37
CA ASP A 24 -7.22 -1.21 -0.98
C ASP A 24 -8.46 -1.87 -0.34
N GLU A 25 -8.62 -1.63 0.95
CA GLU A 25 -9.68 -2.17 1.79
C GLU A 25 -10.76 -1.12 2.09
N SER A 26 -10.72 0.05 1.44
CA SER A 26 -11.67 1.16 1.67
C SER A 26 -13.13 0.75 1.52
N HIS A 27 -13.43 -0.19 0.63
CA HIS A 27 -14.76 -0.76 0.43
C HIS A 27 -15.30 -1.54 1.64
N MET A 28 -14.42 -1.95 2.56
CA MET A 28 -14.80 -2.62 3.82
C MET A 28 -15.08 -1.62 4.95
N HIS A 29 -14.84 -0.33 4.72
CA HIS A 29 -15.09 0.73 5.70
C HIS A 29 -16.28 1.59 5.27
N SER A 30 -17.02 2.11 6.27
CA SER A 30 -18.19 2.95 5.99
C SER A 30 -17.79 4.29 5.38
N GLY A 31 -18.50 4.72 4.34
CA GLY A 31 -18.36 6.03 3.72
C GLY A 31 -18.15 5.97 2.21
N PRO A 32 -18.28 7.10 1.51
CA PRO A 32 -18.14 7.16 0.05
C PRO A 32 -16.69 7.31 -0.44
N ALA A 33 -15.74 7.49 0.49
CA ALA A 33 -14.36 7.83 0.14
C ALA A 33 -13.55 6.59 -0.27
N LEU A 34 -12.90 6.68 -1.43
CA LEU A 34 -12.00 5.65 -1.96
C LEU A 34 -10.56 5.88 -1.49
N GLU A 35 -9.73 4.83 -1.55
CA GLU A 35 -8.30 4.89 -1.25
C GLU A 35 -7.95 5.49 0.13
N THR A 36 -8.75 5.14 1.14
CA THR A 36 -8.61 5.58 2.54
C THR A 36 -7.98 4.53 3.46
N HIS A 37 -8.18 3.24 3.18
CA HIS A 37 -7.71 2.14 4.01
C HIS A 37 -6.91 1.14 3.17
N PHE A 38 -5.69 0.85 3.60
CA PHE A 38 -4.79 -0.06 2.91
C PHE A 38 -4.23 -1.08 3.87
N LYS A 39 -4.24 -2.35 3.43
CA LYS A 39 -3.42 -3.39 4.05
C LYS A 39 -2.14 -3.54 3.22
N VAL A 40 -1.00 -3.52 3.91
CA VAL A 40 0.32 -3.68 3.31
C VAL A 40 1.00 -4.89 3.93
N THR A 41 1.42 -5.83 3.08
CA THR A 41 2.32 -6.93 3.48
C THR A 41 3.58 -6.81 2.63
N LEU A 42 4.74 -6.71 3.27
CA LEU A 42 5.99 -6.57 2.55
C LEU A 42 7.11 -7.35 3.24
N VAL A 43 8.06 -7.83 2.43
CA VAL A 43 9.30 -8.47 2.88
C VAL A 43 10.44 -7.59 2.41
N SER A 44 11.31 -7.18 3.31
CA SER A 44 12.50 -6.38 3.05
C SER A 44 13.64 -6.82 3.97
N GLU A 45 14.88 -6.72 3.49
CA GLU A 45 16.08 -6.85 4.33
C GLU A 45 16.23 -5.71 5.36
N ALA A 46 15.45 -4.64 5.24
CA ALA A 46 15.45 -3.54 6.19
C ALA A 46 14.76 -3.88 7.54
N PHE A 47 14.08 -5.03 7.64
CA PHE A 47 13.42 -5.53 8.85
C PHE A 47 14.09 -6.81 9.36
#